data_AF-A0A8J7L4I9-F1
#
_entry.id   AF-A0A8J7L4I9-F1
#
_cell.length_a   1.000
_cell.length_b   1.000
_cell.length_c   1.000
_cell.angle_alpha   90.00
_cell.angle_beta   90.00
_cell.angle_gamma   90.00
#
_symmetry.space_group_name_H-M   'P 1'
#
loop_
_entity.id
_entity.type
_entity.pdbx_description
1 polymer ?
#
loop_
_entity_poly.entity_id
_entity_poly.type
_entity_poly.pdbx_seq_one_letter_code
_entity_poly.pdbx_strand_id
1 'polypeptide(L)'
;MRRLEIAELLLLAALWGGSFLFMRIAAPVLGPVWLIEFRVLLAGLALLPILVRFNLGHEVRQHWISLFIVGCINSAIPFSLLAFASVSLPAGFTSILNATAPLF
;
A
#
# COMPACT_ATOMS: atom_id res chain seq x y z
N MET A 1 17.46 10.04 19.16
CA MET A 1 17.03 8.85 18.41
C MET A 1 17.98 7.71 18.77
N ARG A 2 17.47 6.59 19.27
CA ARG A 2 18.29 5.39 19.54
C ARG A 2 18.77 4.82 18.20
N ARG A 3 19.97 4.22 18.16
CA ARG A 3 20.53 3.64 16.93
C ARG A 3 19.59 2.61 16.26
N LEU A 4 18.78 1.93 17.07
CA LEU A 4 17.75 0.99 16.61
C LEU A 4 16.64 1.68 15.82
N GLU A 5 16.15 2.84 16.29
CA GLU A 5 15.09 3.62 15.60
C GLU A 5 15.56 4.08 14.22
N ILE A 6 16.84 4.46 14.09
CA ILE A 6 17.42 4.87 12.80
C ILE A 6 17.47 3.67 11.84
N ALA A 7 17.86 2.49 12.33
CA ALA A 7 17.90 1.28 11.51
C ALA A 7 16.50 0.86 11.03
N GLU A 8 15.50 0.94 11.92
CA GLU A 8 14.09 0.68 11.59
C GLU A 8 13.58 1.65 10.52
N LEU A 9 13.87 2.95 10.65
CA LEU A 9 13.48 3.96 9.67
C LEU A 9 14.14 3.72 8.30
N LEU A 10 15.43 3.38 8.27
CA LEU A 10 16.13 3.07 7.03
C LEU A 10 15.57 1.82 6.34
N LEU A 11 15.27 0.78 7.13
CA LEU A 11 14.68 -0.46 6.62
C LEU A 11 13.27 -0.22 6.09
N LEU A 12 12.46 0.54 6.84
CA LEU A 12 11.12 0.93 6.41
C LEU A 12 11.16 1.75 5.10
N ALA A 13 12.08 2.72 5.01
CA ALA A 13 12.27 3.53 3.82
C ALA A 13 12.71 2.68 2.62
N ALA A 14 13.60 1.71 2.82
CA ALA A 14 14.02 0.78 1.78
C ALA A 14 12.87 -0.13 1.31
N LEU A 15 12.06 -0.66 2.22
CA LEU A 15 10.90 -1.50 1.89
C LEU A 15 9.82 -0.70 1.14
N TRP A 16 9.48 0.49 1.63
CA TRP A 16 8.47 1.35 0.99
C TRP A 16 8.94 1.88 -0.36
N GLY A 17 10.16 2.42 -0.44
CA GLY A 17 10.72 2.94 -1.69
C GLY A 17 10.95 1.83 -2.73
N GLY A 18 11.48 0.68 -2.30
CA GLY A 18 11.71 -0.48 -3.17
C GLY A 18 10.42 -1.02 -3.80
N SER A 19 9.28 -0.90 -3.11
CA SER A 19 7.97 -1.32 -3.64
C SER A 19 7.62 -0.64 -4.98
N PHE A 20 8.01 0.63 -5.18
CA PHE A 20 7.75 1.38 -6.42
C PHE A 20 8.57 0.86 -7.60
N LEU A 21 9.76 0.31 -7.35
CA LEU A 21 10.56 -0.35 -8.39
C LEU A 21 9.82 -1.59 -8.92
N PHE A 22 9.32 -2.45 -8.03
CA PHE A 22 8.53 -3.61 -8.42
C PHE A 22 7.23 -3.19 -9.12
N MET A 23 6.59 -2.13 -8.67
CA MET A 23 5.40 -1.57 -9.32
C MET A 23 5.69 -1.13 -10.75
N ARG A 24 6.82 -0.45 -11.00
CA ARG A 24 7.25 -0.04 -12.35
C ARG A 24 7.49 -1.23 -13.28
N ILE A 25 8.02 -2.33 -12.76
CA ILE A 25 8.30 -3.56 -13.52
C ILE A 25 7.01 -4.34 -13.80
N ALA A 26 6.11 -4.45 -12.82
CA ALA A 26 4.93 -5.30 -12.91
C ALA A 26 3.72 -4.61 -13.58
N ALA A 27 3.55 -3.29 -13.41
CA ALA A 27 2.38 -2.56 -13.93
C ALA A 27 2.21 -2.64 -15.46
N PRO A 28 3.28 -2.60 -16.29
CA PRO A 28 3.15 -2.75 -17.75
C PRO A 28 2.72 -4.17 -18.19
N VAL A 29 2.97 -5.19 -17.36
CA VAL A 29 2.70 -6.60 -17.69
C VAL A 29 1.32 -7.04 -17.21
N LEU A 30 0.99 -6.74 -15.95
CA LEU A 30 -0.27 -7.16 -15.32
C LEU A 30 -1.39 -6.13 -15.47
N GLY A 31 -1.04 -4.89 -15.81
CA GLY A 31 -1.95 -3.76 -15.74
C GLY A 31 -1.97 -3.12 -14.33
N PRO A 32 -2.09 -1.78 -14.23
CA PRO A 32 -2.07 -1.06 -12.96
C PRO A 32 -3.14 -1.51 -11.96
N VAL A 33 -4.37 -1.71 -12.43
CA VAL A 33 -5.52 -2.02 -11.57
C VAL A 33 -5.37 -3.42 -10.96
N TRP A 34 -5.10 -4.43 -11.78
CA TRP A 34 -4.90 -5.80 -11.33
C TRP A 34 -3.71 -5.91 -10.37
N LEU A 35 -2.61 -5.20 -10.63
CA LEU A 35 -1.45 -5.19 -9.73
C LEU A 35 -1.83 -4.70 -8.33
N ILE A 36 -2.61 -3.62 -8.24
CA ILE A 36 -3.05 -3.07 -6.95
C ILE A 36 -4.10 -3.96 -6.30
N GLU A 37 -5.01 -4.54 -7.08
CA GLU A 37 -5.99 -5.50 -6.58
C GLU A 37 -5.29 -6.71 -5.92
N PHE A 38 -4.33 -7.33 -6.61
CA PHE A 38 -3.53 -8.43 -6.03
C PHE A 38 -2.79 -7.99 -4.77
N ARG A 39 -2.19 -6.79 -4.78
CA ARG A 39 -1.49 -6.25 -3.61
C ARG A 39 -2.42 -6.09 -2.41
N VAL A 40 -3.60 -5.52 -2.61
CA VAL A 40 -4.58 -5.28 -1.54
C VAL A 40 -5.24 -6.59 -1.08
N LEU A 41 -5.51 -7.51 -2.00
CA LEU A 41 -6.03 -8.84 -1.69
C LEU A 41 -5.05 -9.64 -0.82
N LEU A 42 -3.77 -9.68 -1.20
CA LEU A 42 -2.74 -10.35 -0.40
C LEU A 42 -2.58 -9.73 0.98
N ALA A 43 -2.62 -8.39 1.08
CA ALA A 43 -2.62 -7.70 2.37
C ALA A 43 -3.84 -8.07 3.22
N GLY A 44 -5.04 -8.11 2.62
CA GLY A 44 -6.26 -8.54 3.29
C GLY A 44 -6.18 -9.98 3.79
N LEU A 45 -5.72 -10.91 2.96
CA LEU A 45 -5.51 -12.31 3.33
C LEU A 45 -4.50 -12.47 4.46
N ALA A 46 -3.41 -11.69 4.45
CA ALA A 46 -2.41 -11.67 5.52
C ALA A 46 -2.98 -11.15 6.85
N LEU A 47 -3.99 -10.27 6.82
CA LEU A 47 -4.67 -9.75 8.00
C LEU A 47 -5.78 -10.67 8.53
N LEU A 48 -6.28 -11.63 7.74
CA LEU A 48 -7.34 -12.55 8.18
C LEU A 48 -7.00 -13.35 9.45
N PRO A 49 -5.79 -13.94 9.61
CA PRO A 49 -5.43 -14.68 10.83
C PRO A 49 -5.46 -13.78 12.07
N ILE A 50 -5.08 -12.51 11.91
CA ILE A 50 -5.10 -11.51 12.98
C ILE A 50 -6.56 -11.21 13.37
N LEU A 51 -7.42 -10.97 12.39
CA LEU A 51 -8.85 -10.72 12.61
C LEU A 51 -9.51 -11.87 13.38
N VAL A 52 -9.20 -13.12 13.02
CA VAL A 52 -9.69 -14.31 13.71
C VAL A 52 -9.12 -14.41 15.13
N ARG A 53 -7.81 -14.17 15.31
CA ARG A 53 -7.14 -14.26 16.61
C ARG A 53 -7.71 -13.29 17.65
N PHE A 54 -8.11 -12.10 17.22
CA PHE A 54 -8.69 -11.06 18.07
C PHE A 54 -10.22 -11.04 18.08
N ASN A 55 -10.87 -11.99 17.39
CA ASN A 55 -12.33 -12.09 17.29
C ASN A 55 -13.03 -10.79 16.83
N LEU A 56 -12.39 -10.04 15.94
CA LEU A 56 -12.86 -8.74 15.45
C LEU A 56 -13.93 -8.84 14.34
N GLY A 57 -14.44 -10.05 14.07
CA GLY A 57 -15.40 -10.29 12.99
C GLY A 57 -16.73 -9.55 13.17
N HIS A 58 -17.15 -9.29 14.41
CA HIS A 58 -18.37 -8.51 14.68
C HIS A 58 -18.17 -7.03 14.31
N GLU A 59 -17.07 -6.43 14.79
CA GLU A 59 -16.72 -5.03 14.51
C GLU A 59 -16.55 -4.75 13.02
N VAL A 60 -15.91 -5.67 12.30
CA VAL A 60 -15.73 -5.54 10.85
C VAL A 60 -17.07 -5.60 10.11
N ARG A 61 -18.00 -6.45 10.55
CA ARG A 61 -19.36 -6.49 9.97
C ARG A 61 -20.18 -5.25 10.33
N GLN A 62 -20.00 -4.69 11.53
CA GLN A 62 -20.72 -3.49 11.93
C GLN A 62 -20.23 -2.26 11.15
N HIS A 63 -18.93 -2.17 10.90
CA HIS A 63 -18.29 -1.01 10.27
C HIS A 63 -17.87 -1.25 8.81
N TRP A 64 -18.42 -2.27 8.15
CA TRP A 64 -17.95 -2.71 6.81
C TRP A 64 -17.98 -1.59 5.76
N ILE A 65 -18.99 -0.73 5.79
CA ILE A 65 -19.10 0.42 4.87
C ILE A 65 -17.99 1.43 5.15
N SER A 66 -17.76 1.76 6.42
CA SER A 66 -16.70 2.71 6.81
C SER A 66 -15.33 2.16 6.44
N LEU A 67 -15.07 0.88 6.72
CA LEU A 67 -13.84 0.19 6.35
C LEU A 67 -13.65 0.15 4.82
N PHE A 68 -14.73 -0.09 4.06
CA PHE A 68 -14.70 -0.08 2.60
C PHE A 68 -14.37 1.32 2.05
N ILE A 69 -15.03 2.36 2.55
CA ILE A 69 -14.79 3.75 2.13
C ILE A 69 -13.34 4.15 2.45
N VAL A 70 -12.86 3.87 3.68
CA VAL A 70 -11.49 4.17 4.08
C VAL A 70 -10.50 3.40 3.22
N GLY A 71 -10.72 2.11 2.96
CA GLY A 71 -9.88 1.30 2.09
C GLY A 71 -9.84 1.84 0.65
N CYS A 72 -10.97 2.27 0.11
CA CYS A 72 -11.06 2.86 -1.22
C CYS A 72 -10.28 4.17 -1.31
N ILE A 73 -10.50 5.08 -0.35
CA ILE A 73 -9.92 6.44 -0.38
C ILE A 73 -8.43 6.42 0.00
N ASN A 74 -8.03 5.65 1.01
CA ASN A 74 -6.63 5.62 1.47
C ASN A 74 -5.76 4.68 0.64
N SER A 75 -6.34 3.62 0.06
CA SER A 75 -5.55 2.57 -0.60
C SER A 75 -5.92 2.37 -2.05
N ALA A 76 -7.15 1.96 -2.36
CA ALA A 76 -7.47 1.51 -3.71
C ALA A 76 -7.28 2.61 -4.77
N ILE A 77 -7.86 3.80 -4.56
CA ILE A 77 -7.78 4.93 -5.49
C ILE A 77 -6.34 5.46 -5.63
N PRO A 78 -5.66 5.91 -4.55
CA PRO A 78 -4.34 6.52 -4.68
C PRO A 78 -3.29 5.56 -5.21
N PHE A 79 -3.28 4.30 -4.77
CA PHE A 79 -2.29 3.34 -5.27
C PHE A 79 -2.58 2.91 -6.71
N SER A 80 -3.85 2.86 -7.15
CA SER A 80 -4.17 2.62 -8.56
C SER A 80 -3.67 3.76 -9.45
N LEU A 81 -3.84 5.01 -9.00
CA LEU A 81 -3.31 6.19 -9.68
C LEU A 81 -1.77 6.18 -9.71
N LEU A 82 -1.11 5.80 -8.62
CA LEU A 82 0.35 5.65 -8.57
C LEU A 82 0.86 4.51 -9.47
N ALA A 83 0.14 3.39 -9.54
CA ALA A 83 0.47 2.28 -10.44
C ALA A 83 0.31 2.69 -11.90
N PHE A 84 -0.73 3.48 -12.21
CA PHE A 84 -0.92 4.06 -13.54
C PHE A 84 0.21 5.04 -13.88
N ALA A 85 0.53 5.96 -12.96
CA ALA A 85 1.66 6.87 -13.10
C ALA A 85 2.99 6.12 -13.30
N SER A 86 3.16 4.97 -12.64
CA SER A 86 4.34 4.12 -12.78
C SER A 86 4.47 3.48 -14.16
N VAL A 87 3.45 3.50 -15.03
CA VAL A 87 3.63 3.04 -16.43
C VAL A 87 4.44 4.05 -17.25
N SER A 88 4.29 5.35 -16.95
CA SER A 88 4.91 6.44 -17.69
C SER A 88 6.11 7.05 -16.97
N LEU A 89 6.12 7.01 -15.64
CA LEU A 89 7.12 7.68 -14.81
C LEU A 89 8.15 6.69 -14.23
N PRO A 90 9.40 7.14 -14.00
CA PRO A 90 10.40 6.34 -13.28
C PRO A 90 9.96 6.05 -11.84
N ALA A 91 10.34 4.89 -11.31
CA ALA A 91 10.03 4.48 -9.94
C ALA A 91 10.51 5.47 -8.87
N GLY A 92 11.65 6.12 -9.10
CA GLY A 92 12.18 7.14 -8.18
C GLY A 92 11.24 8.36 -8.08
N PHE A 93 10.66 8.80 -9.19
CA PHE A 93 9.76 9.94 -9.20
C PHE A 93 8.43 9.63 -8.50
N THR A 94 7.85 8.45 -8.76
CA THR A 94 6.60 8.03 -8.10
C THR A 94 6.80 7.80 -6.60
N SER A 95 7.96 7.28 -6.19
CA SER A 95 8.31 7.14 -4.77
C SER A 95 8.47 8.49 -4.06
N ILE A 96 9.06 9.50 -4.71
CA ILE A 96 9.22 10.84 -4.11
C ILE A 96 7.86 11.52 -3.98
N LEU A 97 6.99 11.43 -5.00
CA LEU A 97 5.63 11.95 -4.92
C LEU A 97 4.88 11.37 -3.72
N ASN A 98 4.94 10.06 -3.51
CA ASN A 98 4.31 9.45 -2.34
C ASN A 98 4.93 9.93 -1.01
N ALA A 99 6.24 10.18 -0.97
CA ALA A 99 6.93 10.70 0.21
C ALA A 99 6.52 12.14 0.57
N THR A 100 5.93 12.89 -0.36
CA THR A 100 5.37 14.23 -0.09
C THR A 100 4.00 14.22 0.56
N ALA A 101 3.37 13.05 0.75
CA ALA A 101 2.06 12.96 1.41
C ALA A 101 1.97 13.70 2.77
N PRO A 102 2.99 13.71 3.65
CA PRO A 102 2.92 14.45 4.92
C PRO A 102 2.87 15.98 4.79
N LEU A 103 3.13 16.53 3.61
CA LEU A 103 3.02 17.98 3.36
C LEU A 103 1.57 18.44 3.19
N PHE A 104 0.63 17.50 3.04
CA PHE A 104 -0.79 17.72 2.78
C PHE A 104 -1.65 17.01 3.82
#